data_AF-A0A2N7XTZ2-F1
#
_entry.id   AF-A0A2N7XTZ2-F1
#
_cell.length_a   1.000
_cell.length_b   1.000
_cell.length_c   1.000
_cell.angle_alpha   90.00
_cell.angle_beta   90.00
_cell.angle_gamma   90.00
#
_symmetry.space_group_name_H-M   'P 1'
#
loop_
_entity.id
_entity.type
_entity.pdbx_description
1 polymer ?
#
loop_
_entity_poly.entity_id
_entity_poly.type
_entity_poly.pdbx_seq_one_letter_code
_entity_poly.pdbx_strand_id
1 'polypeptide(L)' 'MNAPAPNTKAELLAKSVELVDITAYDARPVIDAMRKMSFTSRDTARAADILNMALE' A
#
# COMPACT_ATOMS: atom_id res chain seq x y z
N MET A 1 -14.60 15.31 32.76
CA MET A 1 -13.48 14.51 32.26
C MET A 1 -13.71 14.27 30.77
N ASN A 2 -12.91 14.85 29.88
CA ASN A 2 -13.02 14.60 28.43
C ASN A 2 -12.30 13.28 28.12
N ALA A 3 -12.99 12.34 27.48
CA ALA A 3 -12.36 11.14 26.95
C ALA A 3 -11.29 11.52 25.91
N PRO A 4 -10.12 10.84 25.86
CA PRO A 4 -9.14 11.10 24.82
C PRO A 4 -9.78 10.78 23.45
N ALA A 5 -9.68 11.73 22.52
CA ALA A 5 -10.14 11.51 21.16
C ALA A 5 -9.39 10.32 20.53
N PRO A 6 -10.06 9.46 19.75
CA PRO A 6 -9.39 8.35 19.07
C PRO A 6 -8.24 8.85 18.20
N ASN A 7 -7.08 8.20 18.31
CA ASN A 7 -5.86 8.60 17.59
C ASN A 7 -5.84 8.00 16.17
N THR A 8 -6.82 8.41 15.36
CA THR A 8 -7.02 7.91 13.98
C THR A 8 -5.78 8.10 13.11
N LYS A 9 -4.98 9.14 13.35
CA LYS A 9 -3.72 9.35 12.64
C LYS A 9 -2.72 8.24 12.91
N ALA A 10 -2.56 7.81 14.17
CA ALA A 10 -1.67 6.71 14.50
C ALA A 10 -2.14 5.39 13.86
N GLU A 11 -3.44 5.15 13.80
CA GLU A 11 -4.03 3.96 13.16
C GLU A 11 -3.76 3.94 11.64
N LEU A 12 -3.95 5.06 10.95
CA LEU A 12 -3.69 5.19 9.51
C LEU A 12 -2.21 5.03 9.16
N LEU A 13 -1.31 5.41 10.08
CA LEU A 13 0.14 5.33 9.92
C LEU A 13 0.76 4.06 10.53
N ALA A 14 -0.04 3.12 11.03
CA ALA A 14 0.45 1.91 11.69
C ALA A 14 1.20 0.95 10.75
N LYS A 15 0.98 1.04 9.44
CA LYS A 15 1.63 0.18 8.43
C LYS A 15 2.97 0.74 7.99
N SER A 16 4.04 0.02 8.31
CA SER A 16 5.41 0.32 7.85
C SER A 16 5.52 0.34 6.32
N VAL A 17 6.42 1.17 5.81
CA VAL A 17 6.76 1.24 4.39
C VAL A 17 7.95 0.31 4.11
N GLU A 18 7.78 -0.59 3.15
CA GLU A 18 8.82 -1.53 2.69
C GLU A 18 9.22 -1.20 1.24
N LEU A 19 10.53 -1.21 0.95
CA LEU A 19 11.07 -1.02 -0.40
C LEU A 19 11.34 -2.37 -1.08
N VAL A 20 11.29 -2.39 -2.41
CA VAL A 20 11.66 -3.57 -3.22
C VAL A 20 13.17 -3.71 -3.22
N ASP A 21 13.62 -4.95 -3.04
CA ASP A 21 15.00 -5.32 -3.28
C ASP A 21 15.30 -5.24 -4.78
N ILE A 22 16.07 -4.23 -5.18
CA ILE A 22 16.43 -3.99 -6.57
C ILE A 22 17.43 -5.02 -7.11
N THR A 23 18.09 -5.79 -6.24
CA THR A 23 19.07 -6.81 -6.63
C THR A 23 18.39 -8.12 -7.07
N ALA A 24 17.19 -8.38 -6.56
CA ALA A 24 16.33 -9.48 -6.99
C ALA A 24 15.40 -9.00 -8.13
N TYR A 25 15.97 -8.75 -9.31
CA TYR A 25 15.24 -8.14 -10.43
C TYR A 25 14.32 -9.14 -11.16
N ASP A 26 13.10 -9.29 -10.63
CA ASP A 26 11.92 -9.75 -11.38
C ASP A 26 10.83 -8.66 -11.27
N ALA A 27 10.47 -8.07 -12.40
CA ALA A 27 9.49 -6.98 -12.45
C ALA A 27 8.03 -7.48 -12.38
N ARG A 28 7.76 -8.77 -12.59
CA ARG A 28 6.40 -9.32 -12.59
C ARG A 28 5.65 -9.06 -11.26
N PRO A 29 6.26 -9.27 -10.07
CA PRO A 29 5.61 -8.99 -8.80
C PRO A 29 5.67 -7.51 -8.35
N VAL A 30 6.09 -6.57 -9.20
CA VAL A 30 6.30 -5.17 -8.77
C VAL A 30 5.02 -4.52 -8.23
N ILE A 31 3.87 -4.78 -8.87
CA ILE A 31 2.57 -4.25 -8.45
C ILE A 31 2.18 -4.74 -7.05
N ASP A 32 2.53 -5.98 -6.70
CA ASP A 32 2.26 -6.52 -5.36
C ASP A 32 3.15 -5.88 -4.30
N ALA A 33 4.41 -5.60 -4.63
CA ALA A 33 5.30 -4.91 -3.71
C ALA A 33 4.87 -3.45 -3.46
N MET A 34 4.27 -2.79 -4.46
CA MET A 34 3.73 -1.43 -4.33
C MET A 34 2.64 -1.30 -3.25
N ARG A 35 1.98 -2.39 -2.86
CA ARG A 35 1.01 -2.43 -1.74
C ARG A 35 1.61 -2.09 -0.39
N LYS A 36 2.91 -2.30 -0.22
CA LYS A 36 3.65 -2.04 1.02
C LYS A 36 4.48 -0.76 0.97
N MET A 37 4.50 -0.08 -0.17
CA MET A 37 5.30 1.11 -0.41
C MET A 37 4.56 2.40 0.02
N SER A 38 5.04 3.54 -0.50
CA SER A 38 4.49 4.89 -0.30
C SER A 38 3.01 4.99 -0.65
N PHE A 39 2.35 6.02 -0.14
CA PHE A 39 0.90 6.25 -0.29
C PHE A 39 0.42 6.12 -1.74
N THR A 40 1.09 6.80 -2.68
CA THR A 40 0.74 6.74 -4.12
C THR A 40 0.97 5.35 -4.72
N SER A 41 1.99 4.62 -4.25
CA SER A 41 2.23 3.23 -4.70
C SER A 41 1.08 2.30 -4.31
N ARG A 42 0.52 2.49 -3.11
CA ARG A 42 -0.64 1.72 -2.63
C ARG A 42 -1.89 1.99 -3.46
N ASP A 43 -2.03 3.22 -3.97
CA ASP A 43 -3.13 3.59 -4.85
C ASP A 43 -2.98 2.93 -6.22
N THR A 44 -1.78 2.90 -6.79
CA THR A 44 -1.52 2.18 -8.05
C THR A 44 -1.84 0.70 -7.95
N ALA A 45 -1.44 0.03 -6.85
CA ALA A 45 -1.75 -1.39 -6.66
C ALA A 45 -3.26 -1.65 -6.58
N ARG A 46 -4.02 -0.78 -5.90
CA ARG A 46 -5.49 -0.84 -5.88
C ARG A 46 -6.11 -0.57 -7.25
N ALA A 47 -5.56 0.37 -8.01
CA ALA A 47 -6.03 0.66 -9.36
C ALA A 47 -5.83 -0.55 -10.30
N ALA A 48 -4.72 -1.28 -10.15
CA ALA A 48 -4.48 -2.51 -10.88
C ALA A 48 -5.52 -3.61 -10.55
N ASP A 49 -5.91 -3.74 -9.28
CA ASP A 49 -6.99 -4.66 -8.88
C ASP A 49 -8.32 -4.30 -9.55
N ILE A 50 -8.66 -3.00 -9.56
CA ILE A 50 -9.88 -2.50 -10.20
C ILE A 50 -9.86 -2.77 -11.71
N LEU A 51 -8.71 -2.56 -12.35
CA LEU A 51 -8.56 -2.86 -13.76
C LEU A 51 -8.78 -4.36 -14.04
N ASN A 52 -8.18 -5.25 -13.24
CA ASN A 52 -8.37 -6.69 -13.42
C ASN A 52 -9.84 -7.09 -13.23
N MET A 53 -10.52 -6.57 -12.22
CA MET A 53 -11.96 -6.80 -12.00
C MET A 53 -12.83 -6.29 -13.15
N ALA A 54 -12.37 -5.28 -13.91
CA ALA A 54 -13.10 -4.77 -15.08
C ALA A 54 -12.84 -5.57 -16.37
N LEU A 55 -11.79 -6.39 -16.39
CA LEU A 55 -11.41 -7.23 -17.53
C LEU A 55 -11.95 -8.67 -17.44
N GLU A 56 -12.34 -9.10 -16.24
CA GLU A 56 -13.08 -10.34 -15.96
C GLU A 56 -14.57 -10.20 -16.26
#